data_AF-A0A2H0MFV5-F1
#
_entry.id   AF-A0A2H0MFV5-F1
#
_cell.length_a   1.000
_cell.length_b   1.000
_cell.length_c   1.000
_cell.angle_alpha   90.00
_cell.angle_beta   90.00
_cell.angle_gamma   90.00
#
_symmetry.space_group_name_H-M   'P 1'
#
loop_
_entity.id
_entity.type
_entity.pdbx_description
1 polymer ?
#
loop_
_entity_poly.entity_id
_entity_poly.type
_entity_poly.pdbx_seq_one_letter_code
_entity_poly.pdbx_strand_id
1 'polypeptide(L)' 'DRKGSVAMVEYLSGKTFEMKQKFRDELLSTRLEDLKAMAPLFKKIREQGKVCVLGNEDKIQKSRKDFDHLVRIVT' A
#
# COMPACT_ATOMS: atom_id res chain seq x y z
N ASP A 1 -0.66 -22.40 -15.41
CA ASP A 1 -1.65 -21.34 -15.71
C ASP A 1 -2.35 -20.94 -14.40
N ARG A 2 -2.53 -19.65 -14.10
CA ARG A 2 -3.12 -19.15 -12.82
C ARG A 2 -4.54 -18.60 -12.97
N LYS A 3 -5.18 -18.80 -14.13
CA LYS A 3 -6.51 -18.23 -14.44
C LYS A 3 -7.58 -18.56 -13.40
N GLY A 4 -7.62 -19.80 -12.89
CA GLY A 4 -8.62 -20.22 -11.89
C GLY A 4 -8.50 -19.48 -10.56
N SER A 5 -7.29 -19.31 -10.03
CA SER A 5 -7.08 -18.59 -8.76
C SER A 5 -7.34 -17.09 -8.90
N VAL A 6 -7.04 -16.50 -10.06
CA VAL A 6 -7.38 -15.10 -10.35
C VAL A 6 -8.90 -14.92 -10.41
N ALA A 7 -9.62 -15.78 -11.14
CA ALA A 7 -11.08 -15.70 -11.24
C ALA A 7 -11.76 -15.84 -9.87
N MET A 8 -11.27 -16.74 -9.01
CA MET A 8 -11.78 -16.92 -7.65
C MET A 8 -11.58 -15.65 -6.80
N VAL A 9 -10.39 -15.03 -6.84
CA VAL A 9 -10.13 -13.79 -6.11
C VAL A 9 -10.99 -12.64 -6.63
N GLU A 10 -11.15 -12.51 -7.94
CA GLU A 10 -12.00 -11.49 -8.54
C GLU A 10 -13.46 -11.62 -8.10
N TYR A 11 -14.00 -12.84 -8.13
CA TYR A 11 -15.35 -13.13 -7.65
C TYR A 11 -15.50 -12.78 -6.16
N LEU A 12 -14.60 -13.28 -5.31
CA LEU A 12 -14.67 -13.05 -3.86
C LEU A 12 -14.46 -11.57 -3.46
N SER A 13 -13.68 -10.82 -4.24
CA SER A 13 -13.44 -9.39 -4.00
C SER A 13 -14.42 -8.47 -4.75
N GLY A 14 -15.40 -9.03 -5.47
CA GLY A 14 -16.37 -8.26 -6.24
C GLY A 14 -15.76 -7.46 -7.40
N LYS A 15 -14.57 -7.84 -7.88
CA LYS A 15 -13.91 -7.17 -9.01
C LYS A 15 -14.62 -7.53 -10.31
N THR A 16 -15.29 -6.55 -10.92
CA THR A 16 -16.01 -6.76 -12.17
C THR A 16 -15.12 -6.57 -13.39
N PHE A 17 -15.60 -7.00 -14.56
CA PHE A 17 -14.91 -6.77 -15.81
C PHE A 17 -14.82 -5.27 -16.14
N GLU A 18 -15.88 -4.51 -15.87
CA GLU A 18 -15.98 -3.07 -16.09
C GLU A 18 -14.94 -2.32 -15.27
N MET A 19 -14.73 -2.71 -14.00
CA MET A 19 -13.69 -2.13 -13.15
C MET A 19 -12.29 -2.38 -13.74
N LYS A 20 -12.04 -3.58 -14.27
CA LYS A 20 -10.77 -3.90 -14.93
C LYS A 20 -10.57 -3.12 -16.22
N GLN A 21 -11.63 -2.93 -17.01
CA GLN A 21 -11.57 -2.14 -18.23
C GLN A 21 -11.29 -0.67 -17.90
N LYS A 22 -12.03 -0.08 -16.97
CA LYS A 22 -11.81 1.29 -16.50
C LYS A 22 -10.38 1.49 -16.01
N PHE A 23 -9.85 0.59 -15.19
CA PHE A 23 -8.47 0.67 -14.72
C PHE A 23 -7.46 0.65 -15.89
N ARG A 24 -7.69 -0.18 -16.91
CA ARG A 24 -6.83 -0.19 -18.11
C ARG A 24 -6.88 1.13 -18.86
N ASP A 25 -8.08 1.67 -19.06
CA ASP A 25 -8.27 2.92 -19.79
C ASP A 25 -7.57 4.09 -19.06
N GLU A 26 -7.76 4.19 -17.73
CA GLU A 26 -7.09 5.18 -16.88
C GLU A 26 -5.55 5.04 -16.91
N LEU A 27 -5.05 3.80 -16.83
CA LEU A 27 -3.62 3.51 -16.89
C LEU A 27 -3.00 3.94 -18.23
N LEU A 28 -3.66 3.63 -19.35
CA LEU A 28 -3.18 3.96 -20.69
C LEU A 28 -3.32 5.45 -21.02
N SER A 29 -4.26 6.16 -20.38
CA SER A 29 -4.48 7.58 -20.60
C SER A 29 -3.72 8.50 -19.64
N THR A 30 -2.93 7.95 -18.71
CA THR A 30 -2.23 8.72 -17.65
C THR A 30 -1.31 9.80 -18.23
N ARG A 31 -1.35 11.01 -17.64
CA ARG A 31 -0.55 12.17 -18.04
C ARG A 31 0.30 12.71 -16.89
N LEU A 32 1.15 13.69 -17.20
CA LEU A 32 2.03 14.33 -16.21
C LEU A 32 1.23 15.04 -15.11
N GLU A 33 0.10 15.63 -15.45
CA GLU A 33 -0.79 16.33 -14.54
C GLU A 33 -1.35 15.39 -13.47
N ASP A 34 -1.71 14.16 -13.86
CA ASP A 34 -2.23 13.13 -12.95
C ASP A 34 -1.17 12.75 -11.91
N LEU A 35 0.09 12.58 -12.32
CA LEU A 35 1.20 12.27 -11.42
C LEU A 35 1.44 13.40 -10.41
N LYS A 36 1.45 14.65 -10.88
CA LYS A 36 1.61 15.82 -10.01
C LYS A 36 0.43 15.98 -9.06
N ALA A 37 -0.78 15.65 -9.49
CA ALA A 37 -1.98 15.67 -8.67
C ALA A 37 -1.94 14.64 -7.52
N MET A 38 -1.04 13.64 -7.55
CA MET A 38 -0.81 12.74 -6.43
C MET A 38 0.02 13.37 -5.28
N ALA A 39 0.70 14.50 -5.50
CA ALA A 39 1.57 15.11 -4.48
C ALA A 39 0.86 15.37 -3.12
N PRO A 40 -0.38 15.87 -3.07
CA PRO A 40 -1.12 16.03 -1.81
C PRO A 40 -1.36 14.72 -1.07
N LEU A 41 -1.57 13.60 -1.79
CA LEU A 41 -1.74 12.28 -1.18
C LEU A 41 -0.45 11.85 -0.46
N PHE A 42 0.70 11.98 -1.12
CA PHE A 42 1.99 11.66 -0.49
C PHE A 42 2.30 12.56 0.70
N LYS A 43 1.95 13.85 0.62
CA LYS A 43 2.05 14.78 1.76
C LYS A 43 1.22 14.29 2.95
N LYS A 44 -0.03 13.87 2.70
CA LYS A 44 -0.92 13.32 3.74
C LYS A 44 -0.36 12.03 4.35
N ILE A 45 0.18 11.12 3.52
CA ILE A 45 0.83 9.90 3.99
C ILE A 45 2.03 10.22 4.87
N ARG A 46 2.86 11.21 4.49
CA ARG A 46 4.01 11.64 5.29
C ARG A 46 3.58 12.22 6.64
N GLU A 47 2.50 13.00 6.67
CA GLU A 47 2.06 13.74 7.87
C GLU A 47 1.23 12.87 8.83
N GLN A 48 0.49 11.88 8.32
CA GLN A 48 -0.47 11.08 9.09
C GLN A 48 -0.15 9.58 9.09
N GLY A 49 0.78 9.14 8.26
CA GLY A 49 1.15 7.73 8.13
C GLY A 49 1.78 7.20 9.42
N LYS A 50 1.52 5.92 9.69
CA LYS A 50 2.15 5.19 10.78
C LYS A 50 3.32 4.37 10.24
N VAL A 51 4.46 4.44 10.93
CA VAL A 51 5.64 3.65 10.63
C VAL A 51 5.67 2.46 11.59
N CYS A 52 5.69 1.25 11.04
CA CYS A 52 5.81 0.01 11.80
C CYS A 52 7.00 -0.79 11.24
N VAL A 53 7.90 -1.23 12.12
CA VAL A 53 9.12 -1.95 11.75
C VAL A 53 9.24 -3.22 12.60
N LEU A 54 9.58 -4.33 11.96
CA LEU A 54 9.95 -5.59 12.60
C LEU A 54 11.46 -5.80 12.42
N GLY A 55 12.18 -6.08 13.50
CA GLY A 55 13.63 -6.20 13.42
C GLY A 55 14.29 -6.57 14.74
N ASN A 56 15.63 -6.53 14.73
CA ASN A 56 16.45 -6.83 15.88
C ASN A 56 16.19 -5.86 17.04
N GLU A 57 16.02 -6.41 18.25
CA GLU A 57 15.67 -5.67 19.46
C GLU A 57 16.67 -4.55 19.77
N ASP A 58 17.98 -4.82 19.76
CA ASP A 58 19.01 -3.82 20.08
C ASP A 58 19.01 -2.64 19.10
N LYS A 59 18.81 -2.90 17.81
CA LYS A 59 18.74 -1.83 16.79
C LYS A 59 17.49 -0.97 16.97
N ILE A 60 16.35 -1.59 17.26
CA ILE A 60 15.09 -0.87 17.48
C ILE A 60 15.16 -0.04 18.76
N GLN A 61 15.74 -0.57 19.83
CA GLN A 61 15.94 0.17 21.09
C GLN A 61 16.83 1.40 20.90
N LYS A 62 17.88 1.33 20.08
CA LYS A 62 18.74 2.48 19.74
C LYS A 62 17.97 3.60 19.00
N SER A 63 16.93 3.24 18.23
CA SER A 63 16.05 4.17 17.50
C SER A 63 14.71 4.40 18.20
N ARG A 64 14.59 4.12 19.51
CA ARG A 64 13.31 4.19 20.25
C ARG A 64 12.57 5.52 20.13
N LYS A 65 13.30 6.63 20.04
CA LYS A 65 12.73 7.99 19.89
C LYS A 65 11.94 8.18 18.59
N ASP A 66 12.18 7.34 17.59
CA ASP A 66 11.54 7.42 16.27
C ASP A 66 10.19 6.69 16.24
N PHE A 67 9.81 6.01 17.34
CA PHE A 67 8.61 5.16 17.41
C PHE A 67 7.71 5.54 18.60
N ASP A 68 6.40 5.55 18.35
CA ASP A 68 5.38 5.84 19.37
C ASP A 68 5.38 4.80 20.51
N HIS A 69 5.60 3.52 20.18
CA HIS A 69 5.64 2.41 21.13
C HIS A 69 6.44 1.24 20.55
N LEU A 70 6.97 0.39 21.44
CA LEU A 70 7.70 -0.83 21.07
C LEU A 70 6.94 -2.05 21.60
N VAL A 71 6.81 -3.07 20.75
CA VAL A 71 6.20 -4.35 21.10
C VAL A 71 7.23 -5.45 20.91
N ARG A 72 7.48 -6.23 21.97
CA ARG A 72 8.32 -7.42 21.88
C ARG A 72 7.48 -8.58 21.36
N ILE A 73 7.86 -9.09 20.19
CA ILE A 73 7.23 -10.27 19.62
C ILE A 73 7.98 -11.49 20.15
N VAL A 74 7.26 -12.37 20.83
CA VAL A 74 7.76 -13.67 21.24
C VAL A 74 7.16 -14.67 20.27
N THR A 75 8.01 -15.26 19.45
CA THR A 75 7.70 -16.43 18.63
C THR A 75 7.75 -17.70 19.45
#